data_AF-A0A0U3PY93-F1
#
_entry.id   AF-A0A0U3PY93-F1
#
_cell.length_a   1.000
_cell.length_b   1.000
_cell.length_c   1.000
_cell.angle_alpha   90.00
_cell.angle_beta   90.00
_cell.angle_gamma   90.00
#
_symmetry.space_group_name_H-M   'P 1'
#
loop_
_entity.id
_entity.type
_entity.pdbx_description
1 polymer ?
#
loop_
_entity_poly.entity_id
_entity_poly.type
_entity_poly.pdbx_seq_one_letter_code
_entity_poly.pdbx_strand_id
1 'polypeptide(L)' 'MIAQRGACDMGPAVGVLETDDSVVLSASITGHLGGICTSEMLGVPRTVTLKRPLGDRILLDAFTGRPVTSPSGG' A
#
# COMPACT_ATOMS: atom_id res chain seq x y z
N MET A 1 -1.46 3.26 -6.41
CA MET A 1 -2.21 2.35 -5.50
C MET A 1 -2.95 3.19 -4.46
N ILE A 2 -3.99 2.65 -3.83
CA ILE A 2 -4.63 3.27 -2.66
C ILE A 2 -4.10 2.57 -1.41
N ALA A 3 -3.50 3.34 -0.49
CA ALA A 3 -3.09 2.86 0.82
C ALA A 3 -4.10 3.33 1.87
N GLN A 4 -4.45 2.45 2.80
CA GLN A 4 -5.43 2.74 3.84
C GLN A 4 -4.75 3.20 5.13
N ARG A 5 -5.41 4.12 5.85
CA ARG A 5 -5.03 4.51 7.22
C ARG A 5 -6.28 4.86 8.03
N GLY A 6 -6.20 4.75 9.36
CA GLY A 6 -7.20 5.31 10.25
C GLY A 6 -7.14 6.84 10.30
N ALA A 7 -8.19 7.48 10.82
CA ALA A 7 -8.28 8.95 10.92
C ALA A 7 -7.10 9.58 11.68
N CYS A 8 -6.60 8.91 12.72
CA CYS A 8 -5.46 9.35 13.52
C CYS A 8 -4.14 8.69 13.12
N ASP A 9 -4.15 7.76 12.19
CA ASP A 9 -2.90 7.20 11.72
C ASP A 9 -2.17 8.25 10.89
N MET A 10 -0.89 8.43 11.19
CA MET A 10 -0.01 9.19 10.32
C MET A 10 0.16 8.44 8.99
N GLY A 11 0.64 9.17 7.97
CA GLY A 11 0.56 8.73 6.58
C GLY A 11 1.06 7.29 6.36
N PRO A 12 0.38 6.51 5.50
CA PRO A 12 0.78 5.14 5.21
C PRO A 12 2.14 5.15 4.50
N ALA A 13 3.06 4.33 4.98
CA ALA A 13 4.31 4.01 4.32
C ALA A 13 4.17 2.70 3.54
N VAL A 14 4.82 2.64 2.38
CA VAL A 14 4.83 1.46 1.50
C VAL A 14 6.27 1.01 1.31
N GLY A 15 6.56 -0.20 1.78
CA GLY A 15 7.79 -0.93 1.47
C GLY A 15 7.67 -1.68 0.16
N VAL A 16 8.79 -1.84 -0.53
CA VAL A 16 8.89 -2.55 -1.82
C VAL A 16 9.99 -3.59 -1.75
N LEU A 17 9.64 -4.84 -2.03
CA LEU A 17 10.60 -5.92 -2.30
C LEU A 17 10.47 -6.33 -3.76
N GLU A 18 11.52 -6.09 -4.55
CA GLU A 18 11.58 -6.50 -5.95
C GLU A 18 12.42 -7.77 -6.09
N THR A 19 11.84 -8.79 -6.72
CA THR A 19 12.54 -9.98 -7.20
C THR A 19 12.54 -10.01 -8.73
N ASP A 20 13.05 -11.10 -9.31
CA ASP A 20 13.04 -11.28 -10.76
C ASP A 20 11.62 -11.40 -11.32
N ASP A 21 10.75 -12.13 -10.61
CA ASP A 21 9.40 -12.49 -11.06
C ASP A 21 8.27 -11.72 -10.37
N SER A 22 8.56 -11.00 -9.28
CA SER A 22 7.52 -10.36 -8.46
C SER A 22 7.94 -9.01 -7.87
N VAL A 23 6.92 -8.23 -7.51
CA VAL A 23 7.05 -7.04 -6.68
C VAL A 23 6.09 -7.21 -5.51
N VAL A 24 6.61 -7.22 -4.29
CA VAL A 24 5.80 -7.32 -3.07
C VAL A 24 5.71 -5.93 -2.43
N LEU A 25 4.48 -5.47 -2.20
CA LEU A 25 4.21 -4.23 -1.49
C LEU A 25 3.77 -4.53 -0.07
N SER A 26 4.43 -3.89 0.90
CA SER A 26 4.06 -3.97 2.32
C SER A 26 3.59 -2.61 2.81
N ALA A 27 2.33 -2.51 3.26
CA ALA A 27 1.81 -1.30 3.88
C ALA A 27 2.13 -1.28 5.39
N SER A 28 2.45 -0.09 5.91
CA SER A 28 2.66 0.14 7.34
C SER A 28 2.22 1.55 7.73
N ILE A 29 1.94 1.75 9.02
CA ILE A 29 1.62 3.06 9.58
C ILE A 29 2.88 3.60 10.27
N THR A 30 3.23 4.85 9.95
CA THR A 30 4.45 5.49 10.44
C THR A 30 4.32 6.10 11.84
N GLY A 31 3.10 6.16 12.35
CA GLY A 31 2.80 6.53 13.73
C GLY A 31 1.36 6.96 13.88
N HIS A 32 1.05 7.57 15.03
CA HIS A 32 -0.32 7.85 15.43
C HIS A 32 -0.42 9.24 16.06
N LEU A 33 -1.48 9.98 15.70
CA LEU A 33 -1.89 11.22 16.32
C LEU A 33 -2.67 10.90 17.60
N GLY A 34 -2.35 11.56 18.72
CA GLY A 34 -3.14 11.42 19.94
C GLY A 34 -4.49 12.15 19.85
N GLY A 35 -5.40 11.84 20.78
CA GLY A 35 -6.71 12.48 20.91
C GLY A 35 -7.87 11.55 20.62
N ILE A 36 -9.07 12.13 20.44
CA ILE A 36 -10.28 11.38 20.07
C ILE A 36 -10.26 11.18 18.55
N CYS A 37 -10.32 9.91 18.13
CA CYS A 37 -10.27 9.50 16.74
C CYS A 37 -11.64 8.96 16.30
N THR A 38 -12.07 9.32 15.10
CA THR A 38 -13.21 8.65 14.45
C THR A 38 -12.79 7.26 13.97
N SER A 39 -13.75 6.33 13.95
CA SER A 39 -13.55 4.97 13.42
C SER A 39 -13.74 4.94 11.89
N GLU A 40 -13.03 5.81 11.18
CA GLU A 40 -13.11 5.94 9.73
C GLU A 40 -11.85 5.37 9.07
N MET A 41 -12.03 4.74 7.90
CA MET A 41 -10.93 4.27 7.05
C MET A 41 -10.75 5.23 5.88
N LEU A 42 -9.54 5.78 5.74
CA LEU A 42 -9.21 6.79 4.75
C LEU A 42 -8.25 6.23 3.70
N GLY A 43 -8.70 6.21 2.45
CA GLY A 43 -7.86 5.84 1.30
C GLY A 43 -7.03 7.01 0.83
N VAL A 44 -5.72 6.80 0.68
CA VAL A 44 -4.78 7.81 0.19
C VAL A 44 -4.06 7.30 -1.06
N PRO A 45 -4.07 8.05 -2.18
CA PRO A 45 -3.28 7.69 -3.34
C PRO A 45 -1.79 7.77 -3.00
N ARG A 46 -1.08 6.70 -3.34
CA ARG A 46 0.38 6.61 -3.23
C ARG A 46 0.99 6.17 -4.55
N THR A 47 2.06 6.86 -4.89
CA THR A 47 2.95 6.52 -5.99
C THR A 47 4.15 5.79 -5.42
N VAL A 48 4.48 4.65 -6.03
CA VAL A 48 5.63 3.84 -5.68
C VAL A 48 6.55 3.83 -6.88
N THR A 49 7.82 4.16 -6.66
CA THR A 49 8.85 4.11 -7.70
C THR A 49 9.59 2.79 -7.61
N LEU A 50 9.57 2.02 -8.69
CA LEU A 50 10.31 0.77 -8.83
C LEU A 50 11.71 1.02 -9.39
N LYS A 51 12.66 0.15 -9.07
CA LYS A 51 14.02 0.15 -9.62
C LYS A 51 14.05 -0.20 -11.11
N ARG A 52 13.06 -0.97 -11.58
CA ARG A 52 12.87 -1.32 -13.00
C ARG A 52 11.38 -1.44 -13.34
N PRO A 53 10.99 -1.36 -14.63
CA PRO A 53 9.57 -1.45 -15.04
C PRO A 53 8.89 -2.71 -14.52
N LEU A 54 7.60 -2.62 -14.12
CA LEU A 54 6.87 -3.77 -13.59
C LEU A 54 6.88 -4.95 -14.58
N GLY A 55 6.60 -4.68 -15.86
CA GLY A 55 6.57 -5.71 -16.90
C GLY A 55 5.56 -6.80 -16.58
N ASP A 56 5.95 -8.06 -16.81
CA ASP A 56 5.11 -9.25 -16.56
C ASP A 56 5.17 -9.73 -15.10
N ARG A 57 5.91 -9.02 -14.23
CA ARG A 57 6.06 -9.41 -12.83
C ARG A 57 4.76 -9.22 -12.08
N ILE A 58 4.46 -10.20 -11.23
CA ILE A 58 3.25 -10.15 -10.42
C ILE A 58 3.42 -9.13 -9.28
N LEU A 59 2.46 -8.22 -9.16
CA LEU A 59 2.37 -7.30 -8.03
C LEU A 59 1.59 -7.98 -6.90
N LEU A 60 2.22 -8.20 -5.75
CA LEU A 60 1.66 -8.92 -4.61
C LEU A 60 1.45 -7.98 -3.42
N ASP A 61 0.35 -8.19 -2.71
CA ASP A 61 0.14 -7.60 -1.39
C ASP A 61 0.79 -8.50 -0.32
N ALA A 62 1.69 -7.94 0.48
CA ALA A 62 2.43 -8.70 1.49
C ALA A 62 1.52 -9.31 2.57
N PHE A 63 0.39 -8.68 2.87
CA PHE A 63 -0.52 -9.12 3.93
C PHE A 63 -1.32 -10.35 3.51
N THR A 64 -1.84 -10.37 2.29
CA THR A 64 -2.67 -11.46 1.77
C THR A 64 -1.89 -12.51 0.97
N GLY A 65 -0.69 -12.16 0.49
CA GLY A 65 0.06 -12.96 -0.48
C GLY A 65 -0.62 -13.06 -1.85
N ARG A 66 -1.68 -12.28 -2.08
CA ARG A 66 -2.46 -12.33 -3.32
C ARG A 66 -2.03 -11.24 -4.28
N PRO A 67 -2.29 -11.42 -5.60
CA PRO A 67 -2.08 -10.37 -6.57
C PRO A 67 -2.91 -9.14 -6.20
N VAL A 68 -2.29 -7.96 -6.29
CA VAL A 68 -3.02 -6.70 -6.23
C VAL A 68 -3.82 -6.59 -7.52
N THR A 69 -5.08 -6.97 -7.46
CA THR A 69 -6.04 -6.65 -8.52
C THR A 69 -6.28 -5.15 -8.45
N SER A 70 -6.13 -4.43 -9.57
CA SER A 70 -6.61 -3.06 -9.63
C SER A 70 -8.06 -3.04 -9.14
N PRO A 71 -8.50 -2.11 -8.28
CA PRO A 71 -9.92 -1.82 -8.25
C PRO A 71 -10.25 -1.42 -9.69
N SER A 72 -11.21 -2.11 -10.27
CA SER A 72 -11.83 -1.70 -11.53
C SER A 72 -12.09 -0.20 -11.46
N GLY A 73 -11.71 0.52 -12.53
CA GLY A 73 -12.14 1.90 -12.69
C GLY A 73 -13.64 2.00 -12.46
N GLY A 74 -14.02 2.93 -11.59
CA GLY A 74 -15.34 3.56 -11.55
C GLY A 74 -15.18 5.00 -11.98
#